data_AF-A0A849HXW6-F1
#
_entry.id   AF-A0A849HXW6-F1
#
_cell.length_a   1.000
_cell.length_b   1.000
_cell.length_c   1.000
_cell.angle_alpha   90.00
_cell.angle_beta   90.00
_cell.angle_gamma   90.00
#
_symmetry.space_group_name_H-M   'P 1'
#
loop_
_entity.id
_entity.type
_entity.pdbx_description
1 polymer ?
#
loop_
_entity_poly.entity_id
_entity_poly.type
_entity_poly.pdbx_seq_one_letter_code
_entity_poly.pdbx_strand_id
1 'polypeptide(L)'
;MCSGRAGRRRRERGSPSRVCRGIVAGGDAARGEKAAIRARAAALGFEAVGFARAVMPPERQAGLREFLAAGRHGGMGWMAARADERADPRVLWPEAMSVVSLGISYAPEGDALASVGAPGVGNISVYARGRDYHDVVKGKLKHLAQFIAARGAGVKVFVDTAPVMEKPLAALAGL
;
A
#
# COMPACT_ATOMS: atom_id res chain seq x y z
N MET A 1 27.24 25.37 75.21
CA MET A 1 25.90 25.24 74.60
C MET A 1 25.93 24.06 73.65
N CYS A 2 25.11 23.02 73.95
CA CYS A 2 24.79 21.76 73.23
C CYS A 2 25.96 21.00 72.53
N SER A 3 26.47 19.82 72.93
CA SER A 3 25.91 18.52 73.37
C SER A 3 24.88 17.87 72.41
N GLY A 4 25.20 16.70 71.84
CA GLY A 4 24.16 15.70 71.53
C GLY A 4 24.30 14.77 70.31
N ARG A 5 24.91 13.59 70.55
CA ARG A 5 24.53 12.22 70.13
C ARG A 5 24.26 11.83 68.65
N ALA A 6 25.13 10.91 68.19
CA ALA A 6 24.89 9.56 67.68
C ALA A 6 23.46 9.07 67.33
N GLY A 7 23.32 8.32 66.24
CA GLY A 7 22.21 7.36 66.10
C GLY A 7 21.98 6.76 64.71
N ARG A 8 22.21 5.45 64.60
CA ARG A 8 22.09 4.58 63.41
C ARG A 8 20.72 4.58 62.69
N ARG A 9 20.84 4.30 61.38
CA ARG A 9 19.97 3.53 60.45
C ARG A 9 18.59 3.09 60.99
N ARG A 10 17.55 3.42 60.21
CA ARG A 10 16.32 2.62 60.13
C ARG A 10 15.98 2.32 58.67
N ARG A 11 15.78 1.04 58.39
CA ARG A 11 15.32 0.45 57.14
C ARG A 11 13.81 0.64 56.95
N GLU A 12 13.42 0.50 55.68
CA GLU A 12 12.13 0.03 55.15
C GLU A 12 10.93 1.00 55.15
N ARG A 13 10.46 1.32 53.94
CA ARG A 13 9.28 0.67 53.35
C ARG A 13 9.19 0.98 51.85
N GLY A 14 9.06 -0.08 51.06
CA GLY A 14 8.86 0.00 49.61
C GLY A 14 7.52 0.64 49.27
N SER A 15 7.53 1.51 48.27
CA SER A 15 6.32 2.02 47.62
C SER A 15 6.08 1.18 46.35
N PRO A 16 4.94 0.48 46.22
CA PRO A 16 4.59 -0.24 45.01
C PRO A 16 3.75 0.67 44.11
N SER A 17 4.36 1.35 43.15
CA SER A 17 3.71 1.87 41.94
C SER A 17 4.78 2.63 41.16
N ARG A 18 4.92 2.52 39.85
CA ARG A 18 4.00 2.14 38.80
C ARG A 18 4.92 1.62 37.70
N VAL A 19 4.91 0.31 37.43
CA VAL A 19 5.48 -0.19 36.19
C VAL A 19 4.59 0.40 35.10
N CYS A 20 5.01 1.51 34.50
CA CYS A 20 4.43 1.98 33.26
C CYS A 20 4.63 0.85 32.27
N ARG A 21 3.56 0.09 32.01
CA ARG A 21 3.52 -0.92 30.96
C ARG A 21 4.02 -0.24 29.69
N GLY A 22 5.17 -0.68 29.22
CA GLY A 22 5.72 -0.26 27.95
C GLY A 22 4.68 -0.49 26.87
N ILE A 23 4.27 0.60 26.23
CA ILE A 23 3.98 0.76 24.80
C ILE A 23 3.92 -0.58 24.04
N VAL A 24 2.76 -1.23 24.07
CA VAL A 24 2.36 -2.26 23.08
C VAL A 24 1.24 -1.73 22.17
N ALA A 25 0.68 -0.55 22.48
CA ALA A 25 -0.50 0.02 21.85
C ALA A 25 -0.35 0.36 20.36
N GLY A 26 0.87 0.60 19.86
CA GLY A 26 1.11 0.96 18.46
C GLY A 26 0.85 -0.20 17.49
N GLY A 27 1.10 -1.44 17.91
CA GLY A 27 0.93 -2.62 17.06
C GLY A 27 -0.52 -3.05 16.89
N ASP A 28 -1.30 -3.00 17.97
CA ASP A 28 -2.72 -3.40 17.95
C ASP A 28 -3.61 -2.41 17.23
N ALA A 29 -3.39 -1.10 17.42
CA ALA A 29 -4.11 -0.07 16.67
C ALA A 29 -3.85 -0.19 15.16
N ALA A 30 -2.60 -0.41 14.76
CA ALA A 30 -2.24 -0.61 13.36
C ALA A 30 -2.81 -1.91 12.78
N ARG A 31 -2.87 -2.99 13.56
CA ARG A 31 -3.56 -4.23 13.17
C ARG A 31 -5.07 -4.01 12.98
N GLY A 32 -5.70 -3.29 13.90
CA GLY A 32 -7.12 -2.93 13.82
C GLY A 32 -7.45 -2.09 12.59
N GLU A 33 -6.59 -1.12 12.26
CA GLU A 33 -6.76 -0.27 11.07
C GLU A 33 -6.67 -1.09 9.77
N LYS A 34 -5.66 -1.95 9.66
CA LYS A 34 -5.50 -2.85 8.50
C LYS A 34 -6.72 -3.76 8.34
N ALA A 35 -7.27 -4.30 9.43
CA ALA A 35 -8.45 -5.15 9.39
C ALA A 35 -9.69 -4.38 8.91
N ALA A 36 -9.89 -3.15 9.39
CA ALA A 36 -11.00 -2.30 8.96
C ALA A 36 -10.91 -1.95 7.46
N ILE A 37 -9.71 -1.62 6.98
CA ILE A 37 -9.46 -1.35 5.55
C ILE A 37 -9.74 -2.60 4.71
N ARG A 38 -9.26 -3.79 5.13
CA ARG A 38 -9.56 -5.06 4.44
C ARG A 38 -11.05 -5.32 4.35
N ALA A 39 -11.79 -5.15 5.45
CA ALA A 39 -13.23 -5.35 5.49
C ALA A 39 -13.96 -4.39 4.55
N ARG A 40 -13.58 -3.10 4.56
CA ARG A 40 -14.17 -2.11 3.65
C ARG A 40 -13.84 -2.39 2.19
N ALA A 41 -12.61 -2.80 1.88
CA ALA A 41 -12.20 -3.16 0.53
C ALA A 41 -12.98 -4.39 0.00
N ALA A 42 -13.14 -5.43 0.84
CA ALA A 42 -13.94 -6.59 0.49
C ALA A 42 -15.41 -6.21 0.20
N ALA A 43 -16.01 -5.35 1.02
CA ALA A 43 -17.37 -4.84 0.78
C ALA A 43 -17.53 -4.03 -0.52
N LEU A 44 -16.43 -3.45 -1.04
CA LEU A 44 -16.39 -2.76 -2.33
C LEU A 44 -16.08 -3.72 -3.50
N GLY A 45 -15.89 -5.02 -3.22
CA GLY A 45 -15.57 -6.04 -4.20
C GLY A 45 -14.11 -6.04 -4.65
N PHE A 46 -13.18 -5.73 -3.75
CA PHE A 46 -11.77 -6.08 -3.92
C PHE A 46 -11.52 -7.43 -3.25
N GLU A 47 -10.80 -8.32 -3.94
CA GLU A 47 -10.54 -9.68 -3.49
C GLU A 47 -9.18 -9.81 -2.81
N ALA A 48 -8.23 -8.98 -3.22
CA ALA A 48 -6.89 -8.97 -2.66
C ALA A 48 -6.58 -7.60 -2.05
N VAL A 49 -5.94 -7.61 -0.87
CA VAL A 49 -5.51 -6.39 -0.18
C VAL A 49 -4.12 -6.64 0.42
N GLY A 50 -3.16 -5.81 0.05
CA GLY A 50 -1.80 -5.83 0.54
C GLY A 50 -1.43 -4.51 1.22
N PHE A 51 -0.46 -4.55 2.13
CA PHE A 51 0.06 -3.35 2.79
C PHE A 51 1.58 -3.36 2.74
N ALA A 52 2.18 -2.31 2.19
CA ALA A 52 3.63 -2.09 2.17
C ALA A 52 3.98 -0.71 2.72
N ARG A 53 5.26 -0.49 3.01
CA ARG A 53 5.78 0.86 3.18
C ARG A 53 5.79 1.57 1.82
N ALA A 54 5.52 2.87 1.81
CA ALA A 54 5.59 3.68 0.60
C ALA A 54 7.02 4.05 0.24
N VAL A 55 7.91 3.07 0.10
CA VAL A 55 9.29 3.25 -0.33
C VAL A 55 9.61 2.17 -1.34
N MET A 56 10.17 2.57 -2.48
CA MET A 56 10.65 1.61 -3.46
C MET A 56 12.07 1.17 -3.06
N PRO A 57 12.34 -0.14 -2.94
CA PRO A 57 13.69 -0.63 -2.69
C PRO A 57 14.69 -0.19 -3.77
N PRO A 58 15.94 0.16 -3.41
CA PRO A 58 16.93 0.67 -4.35
C PRO A 58 17.17 -0.23 -5.58
N GLU A 59 17.10 -1.54 -5.41
CA GLU A 59 17.24 -2.53 -6.47
C GLU A 59 16.12 -2.46 -7.51
N ARG A 60 14.88 -2.15 -7.08
CA ARG A 60 13.74 -1.95 -7.99
C ARG A 60 13.88 -0.65 -8.76
N GLN A 61 14.40 0.40 -8.11
CA GLN A 61 14.71 1.67 -8.78
C GLN A 61 15.82 1.51 -9.82
N ALA A 62 16.88 0.77 -9.48
CA ALA A 62 17.97 0.45 -10.40
C ALA A 62 17.48 -0.33 -11.61
N GLY A 63 16.63 -1.35 -11.40
CA GLY A 63 16.02 -2.11 -12.49
C GLY A 63 15.21 -1.25 -13.46
N LEU A 64 14.49 -0.24 -12.97
CA LEU A 64 13.81 0.74 -13.85
C LEU A 64 14.82 1.53 -14.69
N ARG A 65 15.89 2.05 -14.07
CA ARG A 65 16.92 2.81 -14.79
C ARG A 65 17.59 1.97 -15.87
N GLU A 66 17.96 0.73 -15.56
CA GLU A 66 18.53 -0.21 -16.53
C GLU A 66 17.54 -0.54 -17.66
N PHE A 67 16.26 -0.70 -17.35
CA PHE A 67 15.21 -0.95 -18.34
C PHE A 67 15.07 0.21 -19.33
N LEU A 68 15.10 1.44 -18.81
CA LEU A 68 15.03 2.64 -19.64
C LEU A 68 16.31 2.83 -20.46
N ALA A 69 17.48 2.68 -19.86
CA ALA A 69 18.78 2.81 -20.53
C ALA A 69 18.96 1.79 -21.67
N ALA A 70 18.41 0.59 -21.52
CA ALA A 70 18.43 -0.45 -22.54
C ALA A 70 17.35 -0.28 -23.63
N GLY A 71 16.58 0.81 -23.63
CA GLY A 71 15.55 1.06 -24.65
C GLY A 71 14.36 0.09 -24.60
N ARG A 72 14.19 -0.68 -23.51
CA ARG A 72 13.16 -1.72 -23.41
C ARG A 72 11.72 -1.20 -23.29
N HIS A 73 11.56 0.11 -23.17
CA HIS A 73 10.26 0.78 -23.14
C HIS A 73 9.65 1.00 -24.55
N GLY A 74 10.38 0.68 -25.62
CA GLY A 74 9.89 0.83 -26.99
C GLY A 74 9.43 2.27 -27.27
N GLY A 75 8.23 2.43 -27.83
CA GLY A 75 7.64 3.75 -28.10
C GLY A 75 7.05 4.48 -26.88
N MET A 76 7.13 3.91 -25.67
CA MET A 76 6.52 4.47 -24.45
C MET A 76 7.36 5.61 -23.86
N GLY A 77 7.57 6.70 -24.61
CA GLY A 77 8.39 7.84 -24.16
C GLY A 77 7.92 8.48 -22.84
N TRP A 78 6.62 8.37 -22.54
CA TRP A 78 6.04 8.77 -21.25
C TRP A 78 6.60 8.00 -20.05
N MET A 79 7.22 6.83 -20.27
CA MET A 79 7.85 6.04 -19.21
C MET A 79 9.16 6.68 -18.77
N ALA A 80 9.98 7.12 -19.74
CA ALA A 80 11.23 7.82 -19.48
C ALA A 80 11.01 9.25 -18.96
N ALA A 81 10.01 9.96 -19.50
CA ALA A 81 9.74 11.37 -19.15
C ALA A 81 9.44 11.61 -17.67
N ARG A 82 8.95 10.58 -16.95
CA ARG A 82 8.60 10.65 -15.51
C ARG A 82 9.26 9.52 -14.72
N ALA A 83 10.50 9.18 -15.08
CA ALA A 83 11.23 8.05 -14.49
C ALA A 83 11.42 8.19 -12.98
N ASP A 84 11.74 9.39 -12.48
CA ASP A 84 11.97 9.62 -11.05
C ASP A 84 10.69 9.43 -10.22
N GLU A 85 9.55 9.91 -10.74
CA GLU A 85 8.24 9.71 -10.12
C GLU A 85 7.87 8.22 -10.07
N ARG A 86 8.19 7.46 -11.13
CA ARG A 86 7.98 6.01 -11.19
C ARG A 86 8.90 5.27 -10.23
N ALA A 87 10.13 5.73 -10.09
CA ALA A 87 11.15 5.08 -9.29
C ALA A 87 10.74 4.99 -7.83
N ASP A 88 10.13 6.04 -7.25
CA ASP A 88 9.69 6.01 -5.86
C ASP A 88 8.40 6.83 -5.64
N PRO A 89 7.35 6.24 -5.05
CA PRO A 89 6.09 6.95 -4.81
C PRO A 89 6.24 8.20 -3.93
N ARG A 90 7.33 8.32 -3.14
CA ARG A 90 7.60 9.51 -2.32
C ARG A 90 7.98 10.74 -3.14
N VAL A 91 8.44 10.56 -4.38
CA VAL A 91 8.67 11.70 -5.29
C VAL A 91 7.34 12.38 -5.64
N LEU A 92 6.28 11.59 -5.81
CA LEU A 92 4.92 12.08 -6.07
C LEU A 92 4.21 12.62 -4.83
N TRP A 93 4.59 12.12 -3.66
CA TRP A 93 4.01 12.50 -2.38
C TRP A 93 4.97 12.19 -1.21
N PRO A 94 5.80 13.16 -0.79
CA PRO A 94 6.86 12.94 0.20
C PRO A 94 6.39 12.42 1.56
N GLU A 95 5.17 12.79 1.96
CA GLU A 95 4.56 12.40 3.22
C GLU A 95 3.97 10.97 3.20
N ALA A 96 3.98 10.29 2.05
CA ALA A 96 3.45 8.94 1.93
C ALA A 96 4.21 7.96 2.84
N MET A 97 3.47 7.32 3.75
CA MET A 97 4.04 6.33 4.69
C MET A 97 3.78 4.89 4.27
N SER A 98 2.63 4.65 3.64
CA SER A 98 2.10 3.31 3.38
C SER A 98 1.50 3.24 1.99
N VAL A 99 1.61 2.08 1.35
CA VAL A 99 0.85 1.74 0.14
C VAL A 99 -0.14 0.64 0.50
N VAL A 100 -1.40 0.84 0.11
CA VAL A 100 -2.45 -0.18 0.16
C VAL A 100 -2.69 -0.64 -1.27
N SER A 101 -2.22 -1.85 -1.59
CA SER A 101 -2.39 -2.45 -2.92
C SER A 101 -3.67 -3.28 -2.94
N LEU A 102 -4.43 -3.19 -4.02
CA LEU A 102 -5.76 -3.80 -4.13
C LEU A 102 -5.84 -4.59 -5.42
N GLY A 103 -6.45 -5.78 -5.37
CA GLY A 103 -6.68 -6.63 -6.53
C GLY A 103 -8.16 -6.92 -6.72
N ILE A 104 -8.57 -6.96 -7.99
CA ILE A 104 -9.90 -7.36 -8.43
C ILE A 104 -9.75 -8.42 -9.52
N SER A 105 -10.48 -9.52 -9.42
CA SER A 105 -10.53 -10.48 -10.52
C SER A 105 -11.32 -9.88 -11.67
N TYR A 106 -10.80 -10.04 -12.88
CA TYR A 106 -11.52 -9.76 -14.12
C TYR A 106 -11.77 -11.06 -14.90
N ALA A 107 -11.67 -12.22 -14.24
CA ALA A 107 -11.97 -13.50 -14.87
C ALA A 107 -13.41 -13.47 -15.44
N PRO A 108 -13.60 -13.87 -16.72
CA PRO A 108 -14.94 -13.93 -17.29
C PRO A 108 -15.70 -15.13 -16.72
N GLU A 109 -17.03 -15.09 -16.79
CA GLU A 109 -17.87 -16.22 -16.34
C GLU A 109 -17.67 -17.48 -17.20
N GLY A 110 -17.29 -17.31 -18.48
CA GLY A 110 -17.04 -18.40 -19.42
C GLY A 110 -15.56 -18.55 -19.81
N ASP A 111 -15.30 -19.42 -20.80
CA ASP A 111 -13.94 -19.62 -21.31
C ASP A 111 -13.41 -18.35 -22.01
N ALA A 112 -12.32 -17.79 -21.46
CA ALA A 112 -11.65 -16.63 -22.01
C ALA A 112 -11.08 -16.88 -23.42
N LEU A 113 -10.84 -18.15 -23.79
CA LEU A 113 -10.25 -18.55 -25.06
C LEU A 113 -11.28 -19.12 -26.05
N ALA A 114 -12.58 -19.05 -25.75
CA ALA A 114 -13.63 -19.64 -26.59
C ALA A 114 -13.62 -19.15 -28.06
N SER A 115 -13.12 -17.94 -28.32
CA SER A 115 -13.01 -17.35 -29.65
C SER A 115 -11.67 -17.63 -30.36
N VAL A 116 -10.72 -18.30 -29.71
CA VAL A 116 -9.42 -18.65 -30.30
C VAL A 116 -9.64 -19.73 -31.36
N GLY A 117 -9.24 -19.43 -32.60
CA GLY A 117 -9.39 -20.33 -33.75
C GLY A 117 -10.72 -20.19 -34.50
N ALA A 118 -11.64 -19.33 -34.03
CA ALA A 118 -12.85 -19.01 -34.76
C ALA A 118 -12.53 -18.13 -36.00
N PRO A 119 -12.87 -18.55 -37.22
CA PRO A 119 -12.60 -17.76 -38.41
C PRO A 119 -13.39 -16.45 -38.39
N GLY A 120 -12.76 -15.36 -38.80
CA GLY A 120 -13.39 -14.04 -38.90
C GLY A 120 -13.57 -13.30 -37.56
N VAL A 121 -13.09 -13.86 -36.43
CA VAL A 121 -13.18 -13.21 -35.11
C VAL A 121 -11.79 -13.11 -34.48
N GLY A 122 -11.43 -11.91 -34.02
CA GLY A 122 -10.22 -11.69 -33.23
C GLY A 122 -10.49 -11.91 -31.73
N ASN A 123 -9.57 -12.58 -31.04
CA ASN A 123 -9.61 -12.66 -29.58
C ASN A 123 -8.83 -11.50 -28.95
N ILE A 124 -9.48 -10.76 -28.05
CA ILE A 124 -8.85 -9.69 -27.28
C ILE A 124 -8.74 -10.06 -25.81
N SER A 125 -7.80 -9.43 -25.09
CA SER A 125 -7.63 -9.63 -23.66
C SER A 125 -8.92 -9.35 -22.88
N VAL A 126 -9.19 -10.14 -21.84
CA VAL A 126 -10.45 -10.07 -21.08
C VAL A 126 -10.69 -8.70 -20.47
N TYR A 127 -9.64 -8.03 -19.97
CA TYR A 127 -9.79 -6.70 -19.35
C TYR A 127 -10.33 -5.64 -20.31
N ALA A 128 -10.24 -5.87 -21.63
CA ALA A 128 -10.70 -4.95 -22.67
C ALA A 128 -12.09 -5.29 -23.24
N ARG A 129 -12.76 -6.33 -22.73
CA ARG A 129 -14.07 -6.79 -23.27
C ARG A 129 -15.27 -6.08 -22.66
N GLY A 130 -15.11 -5.52 -21.46
CA GLY A 130 -16.19 -4.91 -20.69
C GLY A 130 -16.10 -3.39 -20.64
N ARG A 131 -16.75 -2.81 -19.63
CA ARG A 131 -16.54 -1.39 -19.28
C ARG A 131 -15.07 -1.15 -18.94
N ASP A 132 -14.58 0.04 -19.25
CA ASP A 132 -13.23 0.45 -18.92
C ASP A 132 -12.97 0.25 -17.41
N TYR A 133 -11.96 -0.56 -17.11
CA TYR A 133 -11.62 -0.90 -15.74
C TYR A 133 -11.19 0.34 -14.94
N HIS A 134 -10.66 1.37 -15.60
CA HIS A 134 -10.29 2.61 -14.93
C HIS A 134 -11.48 3.22 -14.20
N ASP A 135 -12.65 3.32 -14.84
CA ASP A 135 -13.84 3.93 -14.22
C ASP A 135 -14.35 3.09 -13.07
N VAL A 136 -14.43 1.77 -13.26
CA VAL A 136 -14.93 0.82 -12.25
C VAL A 136 -14.02 0.81 -11.03
N VAL A 137 -12.71 0.63 -11.25
CA VAL A 137 -11.72 0.52 -10.16
C VAL A 137 -11.54 1.86 -9.46
N LYS A 138 -11.42 2.98 -10.20
CA LYS A 138 -11.25 4.31 -9.62
C LYS A 138 -12.46 4.72 -8.77
N GLY A 139 -13.68 4.36 -9.18
CA GLY A 139 -14.88 4.56 -8.37
C GLY A 139 -14.80 3.86 -7.01
N LYS A 140 -14.47 2.56 -7.02
CA LYS A 140 -14.27 1.77 -5.79
C LYS A 140 -13.15 2.32 -4.91
N LEU A 141 -12.01 2.69 -5.52
CA LEU A 141 -10.87 3.27 -4.81
C LEU A 141 -11.23 4.60 -4.12
N LYS A 142 -12.02 5.46 -4.77
CA LYS A 142 -12.49 6.71 -4.15
C LYS A 142 -13.33 6.45 -2.89
N HIS A 143 -14.23 5.47 -2.92
CA HIS A 143 -15.02 5.11 -1.74
C HIS A 143 -14.15 4.58 -0.59
N LEU A 144 -13.12 3.79 -0.90
CA LEU A 144 -12.18 3.33 0.12
C LEU A 144 -11.30 4.48 0.65
N ALA A 145 -10.84 5.37 -0.23
CA ALA A 145 -10.06 6.53 0.14
C ALA A 145 -10.84 7.47 1.07
N GLN A 146 -12.11 7.72 0.80
CA GLN A 146 -12.99 8.48 1.68
C GLN A 146 -13.14 7.83 3.06
N PHE A 147 -13.27 6.49 3.11
CA PHE A 147 -13.33 5.75 4.37
C PHE A 147 -12.04 5.92 5.19
N ILE A 148 -10.88 5.84 4.56
CA ILE A 148 -9.57 6.04 5.21
C ILE A 148 -9.40 7.51 5.63
N ALA A 149 -9.80 8.45 4.78
CA ALA A 149 -9.70 9.88 5.06
C ALA A 149 -10.57 10.32 6.25
N ALA A 150 -11.77 9.76 6.39
CA ALA A 150 -12.64 9.99 7.55
C ALA A 150 -12.01 9.53 8.88
N ARG A 151 -10.94 8.73 8.83
CA ARG A 151 -10.19 8.24 9.99
C ARG A 151 -8.90 9.04 10.25
N GLY A 152 -8.70 10.14 9.53
CA GLY A 152 -7.64 11.12 9.79
C GLY A 152 -6.37 10.95 8.97
N ALA A 153 -6.36 10.09 7.95
CA ALA A 153 -5.20 9.92 7.07
C ALA A 153 -5.41 10.59 5.70
N GLY A 154 -4.40 11.28 5.18
CA GLY A 154 -4.40 11.69 3.78
C GLY A 154 -4.39 10.44 2.87
N VAL A 155 -5.02 10.52 1.69
CA VAL A 155 -5.01 9.43 0.71
C VAL A 155 -4.87 9.97 -0.71
N LYS A 156 -4.01 9.35 -1.51
CA LYS A 156 -3.89 9.56 -2.96
C LYS A 156 -4.18 8.25 -3.67
N VAL A 157 -5.00 8.32 -4.72
CA VAL A 157 -5.52 7.16 -5.44
C VAL A 157 -4.88 7.09 -6.82
N PHE A 158 -4.45 5.89 -7.21
CA PHE A 158 -3.86 5.60 -8.51
C PHE A 158 -4.50 4.36 -9.13
N VAL A 159 -4.59 4.37 -10.47
CA VAL A 159 -4.93 3.22 -11.31
C VAL A 159 -4.29 3.46 -12.68
N ASP A 160 -3.27 2.67 -13.03
CA ASP A 160 -2.53 2.52 -14.31
C ASP A 160 -1.94 3.80 -14.95
N THR A 161 -2.74 4.84 -15.04
CA THR A 161 -2.45 6.16 -15.63
C THR A 161 -1.39 6.99 -14.90
N ALA A 162 -1.10 6.67 -13.64
CA ALA A 162 -0.15 7.44 -12.85
C ALA A 162 1.28 6.90 -12.99
N PRO A 163 2.31 7.73 -12.83
CA PRO A 163 3.70 7.29 -12.89
C PRO A 163 4.11 6.62 -11.56
N VAL A 164 3.43 5.54 -11.19
CA VAL A 164 3.73 4.72 -10.01
C VAL A 164 3.97 3.29 -10.48
N MET A 165 5.02 2.64 -9.98
CA MET A 165 5.27 1.22 -10.26
C MET A 165 4.35 0.32 -9.43
N GLU A 166 3.08 0.23 -9.85
CA GLU A 166 2.02 -0.53 -9.14
C GLU A 166 2.39 -2.01 -8.93
N LYS A 167 2.93 -2.68 -9.96
CA LYS A 167 3.30 -4.11 -9.87
C LYS A 167 4.40 -4.37 -8.81
N PRO A 168 5.55 -3.68 -8.81
CA PRO A 168 6.53 -3.80 -7.72
C PRO A 168 5.96 -3.47 -6.33
N LEU A 169 5.12 -2.45 -6.20
CA LEU A 169 4.51 -2.11 -4.91
C LEU A 169 3.51 -3.18 -4.44
N ALA A 170 2.74 -3.78 -5.34
CA ALA A 170 1.86 -4.90 -5.04
C ALA A 170 2.64 -6.12 -4.53
N ALA A 171 3.76 -6.47 -5.19
CA ALA A 171 4.63 -7.55 -4.74
C ALA A 171 5.19 -7.31 -3.32
N LEU A 172 5.63 -6.08 -3.03
CA LEU A 172 6.08 -5.69 -1.68
C LEU A 172 4.95 -5.74 -0.64
N ALA A 173 3.71 -5.57 -1.08
CA ALA A 173 2.52 -5.61 -0.26
C ALA A 173 2.01 -7.04 -0.01
N GLY A 174 2.66 -8.05 -0.61
CA GLY A 174 2.32 -9.46 -0.49
C GLY A 174 1.21 -9.92 -1.42
N LEU A 175 1.03 -9.24 -2.56
CA LEU A 175 0.12 -9.62 -3.65
C LEU A 175 0.86 -10.22 -4.84
#